data_AF-A0AB37AUH9-F1
#
_entry.id   AF-A0AB37AUH9-F1
#
_cell.length_a   1.000
_cell.length_b   1.000
_cell.length_c   1.000
_cell.angle_alpha   90.00
_cell.angle_beta   90.00
_cell.angle_gamma   90.00
#
_symmetry.space_group_name_H-M   'P 1'
#
loop_
_entity.id
_entity.type
_entity.pdbx_description
1 polymer ?
#
loop_
_entity_poly.entity_id
_entity_poly.type
_entity_poly.pdbx_seq_one_letter_code
_entity_poly.pdbx_strand_id
1 'polypeptide(L)'
;IGEEVLIDYVGGDCDRPLAVGRVYNGANKPQWHSDGILSGYRSKEYAGGGYNQLVMDDATGQNRVQLMSSSANSLLHLGYIIDQNGNARGSYLGSGFDLRSDAYGAVRASQGLYVTTHPKAANSQPLDVKEAQQQLLTGESLIEAMSGVSEQHQAESLKEAHDTMRAFADATQSSVSGSASGGRTAGGGTGSANAFKEPVMLFGSPSGIAMSTQQSVHMVANDHVNVASGQSVHVAAGKSLIASIGQKLSLFVQNAGMKLFAGKGKVEIQAQSDNVEVTAQKAV
;
A
#
# COMPACT_ATOMS: atom_id res chain seq x y z
N ILE A 1 -4.75 16.56 40.18
CA ILE A 1 -5.51 17.02 41.37
C ILE A 1 -6.57 15.96 41.64
N GLY A 2 -6.72 15.51 42.88
CA GLY A 2 -7.64 14.42 43.24
C GLY A 2 -7.08 13.00 43.05
N GLU A 3 -5.77 12.86 42.87
CA GLU A 3 -5.06 11.58 42.80
C GLU A 3 -4.38 11.28 44.14
N GLU A 4 -4.21 10.00 44.44
CA GLU A 4 -3.54 9.56 45.66
C GLU A 4 -2.05 9.30 45.37
N VAL A 5 -1.19 9.88 46.21
CA VAL A 5 0.26 9.82 46.05
C VAL A 5 0.92 9.33 47.33
N LEU A 6 2.00 8.58 47.16
CA LEU A 6 2.89 8.19 48.24
C LEU A 6 3.92 9.30 48.43
N ILE A 7 4.01 9.82 49.65
CA ILE A 7 5.00 10.82 50.05
C ILE A 7 6.09 10.14 50.85
N ASP A 8 7.33 10.29 50.40
CA ASP A 8 8.55 9.97 51.14
C ASP A 8 9.23 11.28 51.58
N TYR A 9 10.23 11.18 52.44
CA TYR A 9 10.88 12.32 53.07
C TYR A 9 12.39 12.24 52.88
N VAL A 10 12.99 13.28 52.31
CA VAL A 10 14.43 13.28 51.99
C VAL A 10 15.24 13.18 53.28
N GLY A 11 15.88 12.03 53.50
CA GLY A 11 16.64 11.76 54.74
C GLY A 11 15.76 11.59 55.98
N GLY A 12 14.46 11.30 55.82
CA GLY A 12 13.50 11.18 56.92
C GLY A 12 13.05 12.53 57.51
N ASP A 13 13.42 13.65 56.89
CA ASP A 13 13.06 14.99 57.31
C ASP A 13 11.62 15.33 56.89
N CYS A 14 10.71 15.45 57.86
CA CYS A 14 9.29 15.72 57.61
C CYS A 14 9.03 17.06 56.89
N ASP A 15 9.97 17.99 56.95
CA ASP A 15 9.87 19.29 56.29
C ASP A 15 10.34 19.24 54.83
N ARG A 16 10.76 18.06 54.33
CA ARG A 16 11.25 17.83 52.97
C ARG A 16 10.52 16.69 52.26
N PRO A 17 9.19 16.82 52.05
CA PRO A 17 8.40 15.79 51.39
C PRO A 17 8.73 15.68 49.89
N LEU A 18 8.67 14.45 49.37
CA LEU A 18 8.82 14.11 47.97
C LEU A 18 7.73 13.09 47.59
N ALA A 19 6.98 13.36 46.52
CA ALA A 19 6.09 12.36 45.96
C ALA A 19 6.90 11.28 45.21
N VAL A 20 6.81 10.02 45.67
CA VAL A 20 7.58 8.89 45.13
C VAL A 20 6.73 7.89 44.34
N GLY A 21 5.41 8.00 44.43
CA GLY A 21 4.51 7.11 43.71
C GLY A 21 3.09 7.67 43.63
N ARG A 22 2.32 7.13 42.69
CA ARG A 22 0.87 7.32 42.58
C ARG A 22 0.22 5.97 42.74
N VAL A 23 -0.84 5.91 43.52
CA VAL A 23 -1.58 4.68 43.80
C VAL A 23 -3.04 4.80 43.37
N TYR A 24 -3.62 3.66 43.02
CA TYR A 24 -5.05 3.55 42.73
C TYR A 24 -5.84 3.37 44.02
N ASN A 25 -7.09 3.82 44.02
CA ASN A 25 -8.01 3.70 45.16
C ASN A 25 -9.44 3.44 44.68
N GLY A 26 -10.41 3.47 45.61
CA GLY A 26 -11.82 3.19 45.28
C GLY A 26 -12.43 4.16 44.26
N ALA A 27 -11.99 5.42 44.25
CA ALA A 27 -12.44 6.45 43.32
C ALA A 27 -11.65 6.41 42.01
N ASN A 28 -10.32 6.30 42.10
CA ASN A 28 -9.39 6.21 40.97
C ASN A 28 -8.97 4.76 40.78
N LYS A 29 -9.83 3.97 40.12
CA LYS A 29 -9.53 2.58 39.80
C LYS A 29 -8.46 2.50 38.69
N PRO A 30 -7.65 1.44 38.66
CA PRO A 30 -6.76 1.23 37.54
C PRO A 30 -7.54 1.10 36.22
N GLN A 31 -6.85 1.24 35.10
CA GLN A 31 -7.33 0.71 33.83
C GLN A 31 -6.78 -0.71 33.69
N TRP A 32 -7.52 -1.62 33.04
CA TRP A 32 -7.05 -2.96 32.63
C TRP A 32 -6.52 -3.82 33.77
N HIS A 33 -7.32 -4.01 34.81
CA HIS A 33 -6.91 -4.73 36.03
C HIS A 33 -7.93 -5.80 36.45
N SER A 34 -8.88 -6.14 35.57
CA SER A 34 -10.00 -7.03 35.93
C SER A 34 -9.54 -8.48 35.97
N ASP A 35 -8.83 -8.92 34.93
CA ASP A 35 -8.56 -10.34 34.70
C ASP A 35 -7.06 -10.66 34.53
N GLY A 36 -6.18 -9.66 34.72
CA GLY A 36 -4.71 -9.81 34.61
C GLY A 36 -4.14 -10.01 33.20
N ILE A 37 -5.01 -10.08 32.18
CA ILE A 37 -4.61 -10.30 30.78
C ILE A 37 -4.41 -8.99 30.00
N LEU A 38 -5.02 -7.89 30.43
CA LEU A 38 -4.84 -6.58 29.81
C LEU A 38 -3.82 -5.78 30.62
N SER A 39 -2.95 -5.04 29.94
CA SER A 39 -1.99 -4.12 30.55
C SER A 39 -1.74 -2.90 29.65
N GLY A 40 -1.15 -1.83 30.19
CA GLY A 40 -0.74 -0.69 29.39
C GLY A 40 -0.86 0.68 30.07
N TYR A 41 -0.95 1.73 29.25
CA TYR A 41 -1.03 3.12 29.68
C TYR A 41 -2.23 3.84 29.07
N ARG A 42 -2.99 4.58 29.89
CA ARG A 42 -4.05 5.49 29.43
C ARG A 42 -3.85 6.87 30.04
N SER A 43 -3.77 7.88 29.19
CA SER A 43 -3.79 9.28 29.60
C SER A 43 -5.22 9.80 29.75
N LYS A 44 -5.37 11.01 30.26
CA LYS A 44 -6.63 11.75 30.27
C LYS A 44 -6.35 13.16 29.76
N GLU A 45 -7.17 13.63 28.84
CA GLU A 45 -7.10 14.98 28.30
C GLU A 45 -7.23 16.02 29.43
N TYR A 46 -6.44 17.08 29.34
CA TYR A 46 -6.52 18.18 30.30
C TYR A 46 -7.80 19.00 30.06
N ALA A 47 -8.62 19.16 31.10
CA ALA A 47 -9.90 19.87 31.04
C ALA A 47 -10.89 19.35 29.97
N GLY A 48 -10.71 18.11 29.50
CA GLY A 48 -11.53 17.49 28.47
C GLY A 48 -11.86 16.02 28.75
N GLY A 49 -12.50 15.38 27.78
CA GLY A 49 -12.97 13.99 27.86
C GLY A 49 -12.12 12.98 27.09
N GLY A 50 -11.16 13.46 26.30
CA GLY A 50 -10.29 12.64 25.47
C GLY A 50 -9.22 11.87 26.24
N TYR A 51 -8.53 10.98 25.53
CA TYR A 51 -7.44 10.17 26.06
C TYR A 51 -6.59 9.59 24.93
N ASN A 52 -5.36 9.25 25.26
CA ASN A 52 -4.52 8.36 24.46
C ASN A 52 -4.29 7.06 25.24
N GLN A 53 -4.25 5.94 24.55
CA GLN A 53 -4.02 4.64 25.16
C GLN A 53 -3.05 3.76 24.37
N LEU A 54 -2.23 3.03 25.12
CA LEU A 54 -1.48 1.86 24.69
C LEU A 54 -1.99 0.68 25.49
N VAL A 55 -2.54 -0.33 24.83
CA VAL A 55 -3.07 -1.55 25.45
C VAL A 55 -2.31 -2.75 24.91
N MET A 56 -1.87 -3.63 25.80
CA MET A 56 -1.35 -4.96 25.50
C MET A 56 -2.35 -5.95 26.09
N ASP A 57 -2.72 -6.96 25.31
CA ASP A 57 -3.63 -8.03 25.74
C ASP A 57 -2.90 -9.35 25.52
N ASP A 58 -2.54 -10.00 26.63
CA ASP A 58 -1.79 -11.25 26.71
C ASP A 58 -2.71 -12.45 26.93
N ALA A 59 -3.99 -12.35 26.53
CA ALA A 59 -4.88 -13.49 26.51
C ALA A 59 -4.27 -14.64 25.68
N THR A 60 -4.29 -15.85 26.24
CA THR A 60 -3.65 -17.05 25.66
C THR A 60 -4.03 -17.25 24.20
N GLY A 61 -3.03 -17.18 23.29
CA GLY A 61 -3.21 -17.38 21.85
C GLY A 61 -3.88 -16.22 21.11
N GLN A 62 -4.10 -15.09 21.79
CA GLN A 62 -4.83 -13.91 21.30
C GLN A 62 -4.05 -12.62 21.58
N ASN A 63 -2.72 -12.71 21.53
CA ASN A 63 -1.85 -11.59 21.83
C ASN A 63 -2.09 -10.43 20.85
N ARG A 64 -2.22 -9.22 21.40
CA ARG A 64 -2.40 -8.00 20.60
C ARG A 64 -1.87 -6.77 21.29
N VAL A 65 -1.62 -5.74 20.48
CA VAL A 65 -1.27 -4.39 20.93
C VAL A 65 -2.17 -3.39 20.22
N GLN A 66 -2.68 -2.41 20.96
CA GLN A 66 -3.44 -1.28 20.44
C GLN A 66 -2.79 0.03 20.88
N LEU A 67 -2.48 0.90 19.93
CA LEU A 67 -2.13 2.30 20.17
C LEU A 67 -3.27 3.18 19.63
N MET A 68 -3.88 4.01 20.46
CA MET A 68 -5.07 4.78 20.09
C MET A 68 -5.02 6.20 20.66
N SER A 69 -5.57 7.14 19.90
CA SER A 69 -6.05 8.43 20.38
C SER A 69 -7.57 8.51 20.21
N SER A 70 -8.28 8.97 21.24
CA SER A 70 -9.73 9.22 21.13
C SER A 70 -10.06 10.30 20.10
N SER A 71 -9.09 11.16 19.76
CA SER A 71 -9.24 12.16 18.70
C SER A 71 -9.37 11.46 17.35
N ALA A 72 -10.51 11.68 16.68
CA ALA A 72 -10.87 11.06 15.41
C ALA A 72 -10.81 9.52 15.42
N ASN A 73 -10.94 8.87 16.58
CA ASN A 73 -10.82 7.42 16.74
C ASN A 73 -9.59 6.83 16.01
N SER A 74 -8.47 7.53 16.12
CA SER A 74 -7.25 7.18 15.38
C SER A 74 -6.47 6.09 16.10
N LEU A 75 -6.26 4.94 15.45
CA LEU A 75 -5.69 3.75 16.09
C LEU A 75 -4.79 2.93 15.17
N LEU A 76 -3.86 2.20 15.80
CA LEU A 76 -3.09 1.09 15.23
C LEU A 76 -3.34 -0.16 16.09
N HIS A 77 -3.93 -1.20 15.52
CA HIS A 77 -4.04 -2.53 16.12
C HIS A 77 -3.04 -3.48 15.48
N LEU A 78 -2.41 -4.33 16.29
CA LEU A 78 -1.46 -5.37 15.86
C LEU A 78 -1.82 -6.68 16.54
N GLY A 79 -1.78 -7.79 15.82
CA GLY A 79 -2.03 -9.14 16.34
C GLY A 79 -3.50 -9.56 16.23
N TYR A 80 -4.07 -10.07 17.32
CA TYR A 80 -5.46 -10.53 17.39
C TYR A 80 -6.43 -9.35 17.60
N ILE A 81 -7.18 -8.94 16.59
CA ILE A 81 -7.99 -7.72 16.63
C ILE A 81 -9.37 -8.06 17.19
N ILE A 82 -9.76 -7.40 18.29
CA ILE A 82 -11.08 -7.54 18.92
C ILE A 82 -11.66 -6.17 19.25
N ASP A 83 -12.97 -6.08 19.35
CA ASP A 83 -13.66 -4.93 19.93
C ASP A 83 -13.31 -4.82 21.43
N GLN A 84 -13.10 -3.61 21.94
CA GLN A 84 -12.73 -3.41 23.34
C GLN A 84 -13.44 -2.21 23.93
N ASN A 85 -14.11 -2.44 25.06
CA ASN A 85 -14.70 -1.36 25.85
C ASN A 85 -14.15 -1.38 27.28
N GLY A 86 -13.21 -0.48 27.56
CA GLY A 86 -12.51 -0.43 28.85
C GLY A 86 -11.77 -1.73 29.12
N ASN A 87 -12.21 -2.46 30.16
CA ASN A 87 -11.64 -3.75 30.54
C ASN A 87 -12.34 -4.94 29.85
N ALA A 88 -13.48 -4.72 29.20
CA ALA A 88 -14.24 -5.77 28.56
C ALA A 88 -13.68 -6.09 27.17
N ARG A 89 -13.42 -7.37 26.92
CA ARG A 89 -13.09 -7.92 25.61
C ARG A 89 -14.38 -8.23 24.87
N GLY A 90 -14.50 -7.75 23.64
CA GLY A 90 -15.66 -7.92 22.77
C GLY A 90 -15.41 -8.91 21.64
N SER A 91 -16.17 -8.77 20.55
CA SER A 91 -16.12 -9.67 19.39
C SER A 91 -14.77 -9.66 18.69
N TYR A 92 -14.39 -10.81 18.14
CA TYR A 92 -13.26 -10.92 17.22
C TYR A 92 -13.55 -10.16 15.92
N LEU A 93 -12.60 -9.31 15.52
CA LEU A 93 -12.69 -8.44 14.33
C LEU A 93 -11.69 -8.84 13.23
N GLY A 94 -10.64 -9.59 13.55
CA GLY A 94 -9.65 -10.03 12.56
C GLY A 94 -8.28 -10.32 13.15
N SER A 95 -7.31 -10.66 12.30
CA SER A 95 -5.92 -10.87 12.71
C SER A 95 -5.00 -10.17 11.72
N GLY A 96 -3.91 -9.58 12.22
CA GLY A 96 -2.93 -8.85 11.40
C GLY A 96 -2.70 -7.45 11.95
N PHE A 97 -2.86 -6.43 11.11
CA PHE A 97 -2.81 -5.04 11.53
C PHE A 97 -4.01 -4.26 11.01
N ASP A 98 -4.46 -3.26 11.76
CA ASP A 98 -5.47 -2.29 11.35
C ASP A 98 -4.97 -0.89 11.69
N LEU A 99 -4.91 -0.01 10.68
CA LEU A 99 -4.60 1.40 10.84
C LEU A 99 -5.84 2.18 10.42
N ARG A 100 -6.48 2.83 11.39
CA ARG A 100 -7.76 3.50 11.20
C ARG A 100 -7.73 4.93 11.73
N SER A 101 -8.45 5.82 11.06
CA SER A 101 -8.89 7.10 11.58
C SER A 101 -10.24 7.46 10.94
N ASP A 102 -11.10 8.11 11.70
CA ASP A 102 -12.34 8.72 11.16
C ASP A 102 -12.07 10.11 10.53
N ALA A 103 -10.80 10.55 10.50
CA ALA A 103 -10.35 11.78 9.85
C ALA A 103 -9.38 11.48 8.68
N TYR A 104 -8.49 12.42 8.36
CA TYR A 104 -7.54 12.32 7.25
C TYR A 104 -6.41 11.33 7.55
N GLY A 105 -5.92 10.64 6.52
CA GLY A 105 -4.75 9.75 6.60
C GLY A 105 -3.76 10.00 5.46
N ALA A 106 -2.47 9.82 5.74
CA ALA A 106 -1.42 9.86 4.72
C ALA A 106 -0.31 8.85 5.04
N VAL A 107 0.06 8.03 4.05
CA VAL A 107 1.27 7.18 4.09
C VAL A 107 2.29 7.80 3.15
N ARG A 108 3.44 8.22 3.67
CA ARG A 108 4.47 8.94 2.91
C ARG A 108 5.81 8.25 3.06
N ALA A 109 6.44 7.94 1.93
CA ALA A 109 7.80 7.41 1.85
C ALA A 109 8.56 8.11 0.72
N SER A 110 9.44 9.05 1.05
CA SER A 110 10.12 9.93 0.09
C SER A 110 11.15 9.24 -0.80
N GLN A 111 11.47 7.98 -0.50
CA GLN A 111 12.39 7.15 -1.27
C GLN A 111 11.67 5.97 -1.95
N GLY A 112 10.33 6.00 -1.97
CA GLY A 112 9.50 4.99 -2.62
C GLY A 112 8.67 4.14 -1.65
N LEU A 113 7.61 3.51 -2.17
CA LEU A 113 6.65 2.71 -1.41
C LEU A 113 6.35 1.39 -2.11
N TYR A 114 6.44 0.28 -1.37
CA TYR A 114 6.02 -1.04 -1.84
C TYR A 114 4.79 -1.51 -1.05
N VAL A 115 3.71 -1.85 -1.75
CA VAL A 115 2.49 -2.42 -1.16
C VAL A 115 2.30 -3.80 -1.77
N THR A 116 2.27 -4.84 -0.94
CA THR A 116 2.31 -6.22 -1.44
C THR A 116 1.48 -7.20 -0.63
N THR A 117 0.97 -8.22 -1.33
CA THR A 117 0.39 -9.42 -0.72
C THR A 117 1.22 -10.67 -1.00
N HIS A 118 2.47 -10.53 -1.49
CA HIS A 118 3.38 -11.66 -1.63
C HIS A 118 3.82 -12.15 -0.25
N PRO A 119 3.77 -13.47 0.02
CA PRO A 119 4.23 -14.02 1.29
C PRO A 119 5.75 -13.85 1.39
N LYS A 120 6.20 -13.36 2.55
CA LYS A 120 7.62 -13.22 2.88
C LYS A 120 7.89 -13.76 4.28
N ALA A 121 9.10 -14.24 4.50
CA ALA A 121 9.56 -14.56 5.85
C ALA A 121 9.58 -13.29 6.72
N ALA A 122 9.29 -13.41 8.02
CA ALA A 122 9.23 -12.24 8.91
C ALA A 122 10.53 -11.43 8.99
N ASN A 123 11.67 -12.06 8.64
CA ASN A 123 12.99 -11.44 8.59
C ASN A 123 13.43 -11.06 7.15
N SER A 124 12.53 -11.09 6.17
CA SER A 124 12.83 -10.59 4.83
C SER A 124 13.05 -9.08 4.84
N GLN A 125 13.81 -8.58 3.86
CA GLN A 125 13.95 -7.14 3.67
C GLN A 125 12.59 -6.52 3.31
N PRO A 126 12.21 -5.36 3.89
CA PRO A 126 10.91 -4.72 3.61
C PRO A 126 10.68 -4.39 2.13
N LEU A 127 11.76 -4.11 1.39
CA LEU A 127 11.74 -3.83 -0.05
C LEU A 127 12.25 -5.02 -0.89
N ASP A 128 12.09 -6.26 -0.40
CA ASP A 128 12.28 -7.44 -1.24
C ASP A 128 11.11 -7.59 -2.23
N VAL A 129 11.28 -7.01 -3.42
CA VAL A 129 10.26 -6.93 -4.48
C VAL A 129 10.40 -7.98 -5.57
N LYS A 130 11.23 -9.02 -5.39
CA LYS A 130 11.62 -9.96 -6.45
C LYS A 130 10.45 -10.50 -7.28
N GLU A 131 9.37 -10.91 -6.63
CA GLU A 131 8.20 -11.48 -7.30
C GLU A 131 7.47 -10.44 -8.15
N ALA A 132 7.26 -9.23 -7.62
CA ALA A 132 6.62 -8.14 -8.35
C ALA A 132 7.52 -7.64 -9.50
N GLN A 133 8.84 -7.59 -9.28
CA GLN A 133 9.81 -7.25 -10.31
C GLN A 133 9.80 -8.29 -11.44
N GLN A 134 9.80 -9.58 -11.11
CA GLN A 134 9.74 -10.65 -12.11
C GLN A 134 8.46 -10.58 -12.96
N GLN A 135 7.34 -10.15 -12.37
CA GLN A 135 6.11 -9.90 -13.11
C GLN A 135 6.25 -8.73 -14.11
N LEU A 136 6.97 -7.66 -13.75
CA LEU A 136 7.30 -6.56 -14.66
C LEU A 136 8.20 -7.05 -15.80
N LEU A 137 9.25 -7.81 -15.51
CA LEU A 137 10.15 -8.37 -16.52
C LEU A 137 9.43 -9.34 -17.47
N THR A 138 8.45 -10.09 -16.97
CA THR A 138 7.62 -10.96 -17.82
C THR A 138 6.73 -10.13 -18.75
N GLY A 139 6.19 -9.00 -18.27
CA GLY A 139 5.45 -8.04 -19.10
C GLY A 139 6.34 -7.37 -20.15
N GLU A 140 7.57 -7.01 -19.78
CA GLU A 140 8.59 -6.47 -20.68
C GLU A 140 8.85 -7.42 -21.85
N SER A 141 9.12 -8.71 -21.56
CA SER A 141 9.34 -9.71 -22.62
C SER A 141 8.14 -9.91 -23.54
N LEU A 142 6.91 -9.80 -23.00
CA LEU A 142 5.70 -9.82 -23.82
C LEU A 142 5.65 -8.62 -24.77
N ILE A 143 5.92 -7.42 -24.27
CA ILE A 143 5.94 -6.19 -25.07
C ILE A 143 7.02 -6.28 -26.16
N GLU A 144 8.22 -6.78 -25.83
CA GLU A 144 9.31 -6.98 -26.78
C GLU A 144 8.90 -7.91 -27.93
N ALA A 145 8.34 -9.08 -27.59
CA ALA A 145 7.87 -10.04 -28.58
C ALA A 145 6.78 -9.45 -29.49
N MET A 146 5.81 -8.74 -28.91
CA MET A 146 4.74 -8.08 -29.67
C MET A 146 5.27 -6.93 -30.53
N SER A 147 6.29 -6.22 -30.07
CA SER A 147 6.96 -5.16 -30.83
C SER A 147 7.61 -5.72 -32.09
N GLY A 148 8.40 -6.80 -31.96
CA GLY A 148 9.08 -7.42 -33.09
C GLY A 148 8.11 -7.94 -34.16
N VAL A 149 6.99 -8.55 -33.74
CA VAL A 149 5.94 -8.99 -34.67
C VAL A 149 5.25 -7.80 -35.33
N SER A 150 4.98 -6.73 -34.59
CA SER A 150 4.35 -5.52 -35.15
C SER A 150 5.23 -4.90 -36.23
N GLU A 151 6.54 -4.75 -35.97
CA GLU A 151 7.51 -4.23 -36.94
C GLU A 151 7.63 -5.12 -38.18
N GLN A 152 7.65 -6.44 -38.01
CA GLN A 152 7.67 -7.39 -39.13
C GLN A 152 6.44 -7.23 -40.06
N HIS A 153 5.31 -6.82 -39.49
CA HIS A 153 4.06 -6.56 -40.22
C HIS A 153 3.83 -5.08 -40.53
N GLN A 154 4.87 -4.25 -40.44
CA GLN A 154 4.83 -2.80 -40.72
C GLN A 154 3.83 -2.02 -39.85
N ALA A 155 3.46 -2.58 -38.69
CA ALA A 155 2.73 -1.88 -37.65
C ALA A 155 3.69 -1.14 -36.70
N GLU A 156 3.13 -0.36 -35.78
CA GLU A 156 3.93 0.46 -34.86
C GLU A 156 4.69 -0.39 -33.84
N SER A 157 5.93 0.02 -33.58
CA SER A 157 6.79 -0.56 -32.54
C SER A 157 6.25 -0.24 -31.14
N LEU A 158 6.49 -1.14 -30.18
CA LEU A 158 6.20 -0.95 -28.76
C LEU A 158 7.48 -0.69 -27.95
N LYS A 159 8.58 -0.31 -28.61
CA LYS A 159 9.89 -0.08 -27.98
C LYS A 159 9.84 0.90 -26.81
N GLU A 160 9.10 2.00 -26.92
CA GLU A 160 8.98 2.98 -25.82
C GLU A 160 8.33 2.36 -24.57
N ALA A 161 7.31 1.52 -24.76
CA ALA A 161 6.65 0.80 -23.66
C ALA A 161 7.61 -0.22 -22.99
N HIS A 162 8.43 -0.90 -23.80
CA HIS A 162 9.48 -1.79 -23.30
C HIS A 162 10.51 -1.01 -22.47
N ASP A 163 11.09 0.05 -23.04
CA ASP A 163 12.19 0.79 -22.41
C ASP A 163 11.74 1.47 -21.10
N THR A 164 10.51 1.99 -21.05
CA THR A 164 9.93 2.59 -19.84
C THR A 164 9.59 1.56 -18.76
N MET A 165 9.09 0.38 -19.14
CA MET A 165 8.85 -0.72 -18.20
C MET A 165 10.15 -1.26 -17.60
N ARG A 166 11.20 -1.37 -18.42
CA ARG A 166 12.53 -1.78 -17.97
C ARG A 166 13.14 -0.77 -16.99
N ALA A 167 13.09 0.52 -17.34
CA ALA A 167 13.57 1.59 -16.47
C ALA A 167 12.85 1.57 -15.10
N PHE A 168 11.54 1.34 -15.09
CA PHE A 168 10.77 1.21 -13.85
C PHE A 168 11.18 -0.03 -13.05
N ALA A 169 11.37 -1.19 -13.68
CA ALA A 169 11.84 -2.39 -13.00
C ALA A 169 13.23 -2.19 -12.37
N ASP A 170 14.15 -1.53 -13.07
CA ASP A 170 15.48 -1.19 -12.57
C ASP A 170 15.41 -0.19 -11.39
N ALA A 171 14.45 0.75 -11.41
CA ALA A 171 14.25 1.71 -10.34
C ALA A 171 13.84 1.06 -8.99
N THR A 172 13.30 -0.16 -9.02
CA THR A 172 12.92 -0.91 -7.81
C THR A 172 14.08 -1.62 -7.10
N GLN A 173 15.30 -1.52 -7.64
CA GLN A 173 16.49 -2.19 -7.11
C GLN A 173 17.64 -1.22 -6.87
N SER A 174 18.21 -1.29 -5.67
CA SER A 174 19.40 -0.57 -5.24
C SER A 174 19.94 -1.24 -3.99
N SER A 175 21.27 -1.36 -3.84
CA SER A 175 21.88 -1.91 -2.63
C SER A 175 22.32 -0.77 -1.72
N VAL A 176 21.70 -0.66 -0.55
CA VAL A 176 22.08 0.34 0.47
C VAL A 176 22.70 -0.37 1.66
N SER A 177 23.92 0.01 2.01
CA SER A 177 24.64 -0.53 3.16
C SER A 177 24.21 0.18 4.45
N GLY A 178 24.00 -0.58 5.53
CA GLY A 178 23.85 -0.02 6.87
C GLY A 178 25.14 0.63 7.33
N SER A 179 25.15 1.95 7.54
CA SER A 179 26.32 2.68 8.02
C SER A 179 26.34 2.69 9.55
N ALA A 180 27.32 2.03 10.15
CA ALA A 180 27.57 2.10 11.59
C ALA A 180 28.59 3.22 11.85
N SER A 181 28.13 4.42 12.20
CA SER A 181 29.00 5.57 12.52
C SER A 181 29.58 5.51 13.95
N GLY A 182 30.13 4.36 14.33
CA GLY A 182 30.58 4.11 15.71
C GLY A 182 29.43 3.92 16.72
N GLY A 183 29.74 3.33 17.87
CA GLY A 183 28.77 2.99 18.92
C GLY A 183 28.80 1.51 19.31
N ARG A 184 28.17 1.18 20.44
CA ARG A 184 28.07 -0.21 20.94
C ARG A 184 26.83 -0.88 20.33
N THR A 185 26.98 -1.55 19.19
CA THR A 185 25.87 -2.22 18.47
C THR A 185 25.76 -3.72 18.76
N ALA A 186 26.48 -4.24 19.75
CA ALA A 186 26.58 -5.67 20.06
C ALA A 186 26.97 -6.56 18.86
N GLY A 187 27.59 -5.97 17.82
CA GLY A 187 28.00 -6.68 16.60
C GLY A 187 26.90 -6.87 15.54
N GLY A 188 25.69 -6.34 15.76
CA GLY A 188 24.58 -6.40 14.79
C GLY A 188 24.41 -5.11 13.96
N GLY A 189 23.46 -5.14 13.02
CA GLY A 189 23.05 -3.97 12.24
C GLY A 189 23.94 -3.62 11.03
N THR A 190 24.77 -4.55 10.58
CA THR A 190 25.64 -4.41 9.41
C THR A 190 25.10 -5.18 8.20
N GLY A 191 25.63 -4.92 7.00
CA GLY A 191 25.22 -5.55 5.74
C GLY A 191 24.54 -4.55 4.80
N SER A 192 23.91 -5.07 3.74
CA SER A 192 23.13 -4.27 2.79
C SER A 192 21.71 -4.79 2.61
N ALA A 193 20.81 -3.89 2.28
CA ALA A 193 19.42 -4.19 1.96
C ALA A 193 19.02 -3.57 0.63
N ASN A 194 18.03 -4.17 -0.02
CA ASN A 194 17.43 -3.56 -1.19
C ASN A 194 16.73 -2.24 -0.81
N ALA A 195 16.84 -1.25 -1.68
CA ALA A 195 16.14 0.01 -1.66
C ALA A 195 15.68 0.36 -3.08
N PHE A 196 14.80 1.35 -3.22
CA PHE A 196 14.47 1.87 -4.55
C PHE A 196 15.48 2.95 -4.95
N LYS A 197 15.89 2.94 -6.22
CA LYS A 197 16.82 3.91 -6.79
C LYS A 197 16.15 5.27 -7.01
N GLU A 198 14.85 5.24 -7.29
CA GLU A 198 13.99 6.40 -7.50
C GLU A 198 12.76 6.32 -6.59
N PRO A 199 12.06 7.44 -6.31
CA PRO A 199 10.88 7.46 -5.44
C PRO A 199 9.64 6.86 -6.15
N VAL A 200 9.71 5.59 -6.51
CA VAL A 200 8.64 4.85 -7.19
C VAL A 200 7.65 4.22 -6.20
N MET A 201 6.43 4.00 -6.66
CA MET A 201 5.42 3.23 -5.94
C MET A 201 5.12 1.95 -6.69
N LEU A 202 5.25 0.79 -6.03
CA LEU A 202 4.98 -0.52 -6.61
C LEU A 202 3.88 -1.24 -5.84
N PHE A 203 2.89 -1.76 -6.57
CA PHE A 203 1.89 -2.69 -6.06
C PHE A 203 2.18 -4.10 -6.59
N GLY A 204 2.24 -5.09 -5.70
CA GLY A 204 2.48 -6.50 -6.05
C GLY A 204 1.44 -7.42 -5.43
N SER A 205 0.85 -8.31 -6.24
CA SER A 205 -0.05 -9.35 -5.73
C SER A 205 0.01 -10.60 -6.60
N PRO A 206 0.13 -11.80 -6.01
CA PRO A 206 0.10 -13.05 -6.77
C PRO A 206 -1.30 -13.44 -7.27
N SER A 207 -2.37 -12.82 -6.75
CA SER A 207 -3.75 -13.26 -7.03
C SER A 207 -4.60 -12.22 -7.74
N GLY A 208 -4.33 -10.92 -7.56
CA GLY A 208 -5.04 -9.88 -8.29
C GLY A 208 -5.02 -8.53 -7.58
N ILE A 209 -5.36 -7.48 -8.32
CA ILE A 209 -5.48 -6.11 -7.83
C ILE A 209 -6.80 -5.55 -8.39
N ALA A 210 -7.59 -4.89 -7.56
CA ALA A 210 -8.84 -4.26 -7.96
C ALA A 210 -8.89 -2.79 -7.52
N MET A 211 -9.43 -1.93 -8.39
CA MET A 211 -9.76 -0.53 -8.11
C MET A 211 -11.26 -0.34 -8.33
N SER A 212 -12.00 0.09 -7.30
CA SER A 212 -13.46 0.17 -7.34
C SER A 212 -13.97 1.47 -6.71
N THR A 213 -15.00 2.06 -7.31
CA THR A 213 -15.67 3.27 -6.84
C THR A 213 -17.07 3.34 -7.43
N GLN A 214 -17.99 4.00 -6.73
CA GLN A 214 -19.33 4.29 -7.26
C GLN A 214 -19.34 5.50 -8.21
N GLN A 215 -18.24 6.26 -8.26
CA GLN A 215 -18.10 7.46 -9.08
C GLN A 215 -17.04 7.22 -10.17
N SER A 216 -15.95 7.98 -10.14
CA SER A 216 -14.95 8.03 -11.21
C SER A 216 -13.60 7.50 -10.76
N VAL A 217 -12.92 6.78 -11.66
CA VAL A 217 -11.48 6.45 -11.56
C VAL A 217 -10.74 7.36 -12.54
N HIS A 218 -9.64 7.97 -12.08
CA HIS A 218 -8.75 8.79 -12.91
C HIS A 218 -7.37 8.12 -12.99
N MET A 219 -6.85 7.96 -14.21
CA MET A 219 -5.48 7.48 -14.49
C MET A 219 -4.82 8.50 -15.41
N VAL A 220 -3.79 9.20 -14.92
CA VAL A 220 -3.13 10.28 -15.64
C VAL A 220 -1.62 10.09 -15.50
N ALA A 221 -0.91 10.13 -16.63
CA ALA A 221 0.54 10.17 -16.70
C ALA A 221 0.94 11.22 -17.74
N ASN A 222 2.02 11.97 -17.47
CA ASN A 222 2.53 12.97 -18.40
C ASN A 222 3.39 12.38 -19.52
N ASP A 223 3.86 11.15 -19.32
CA ASP A 223 4.81 10.47 -20.20
C ASP A 223 4.14 9.25 -20.84
N HIS A 224 4.00 8.14 -20.09
CA HIS A 224 3.48 6.89 -20.65
C HIS A 224 2.43 6.22 -19.74
N VAL A 225 1.44 5.57 -20.36
CA VAL A 225 0.54 4.60 -19.71
C VAL A 225 0.67 3.27 -20.44
N ASN A 226 1.27 2.28 -19.77
CA ASN A 226 1.49 0.94 -20.33
C ASN A 226 0.46 -0.04 -19.75
N VAL A 227 -0.24 -0.77 -20.63
CA VAL A 227 -1.18 -1.83 -20.25
C VAL A 227 -0.78 -3.12 -20.97
N ALA A 228 -0.30 -4.10 -20.20
CA ALA A 228 0.12 -5.40 -20.72
C ALA A 228 -0.64 -6.53 -20.02
N SER A 229 -1.05 -7.53 -20.79
CA SER A 229 -1.71 -8.74 -20.28
C SER A 229 -1.17 -9.94 -21.05
N GLY A 230 -0.68 -10.96 -20.34
CA GLY A 230 -0.26 -12.22 -20.97
C GLY A 230 -1.40 -13.00 -21.62
N GLN A 231 -2.65 -12.56 -21.44
CA GLN A 231 -3.85 -13.17 -22.01
C GLN A 231 -4.70 -12.10 -22.70
N SER A 232 -5.87 -11.77 -22.16
CA SER A 232 -6.81 -10.82 -22.76
C SER A 232 -6.81 -9.49 -22.02
N VAL A 233 -7.13 -8.42 -22.75
CA VAL A 233 -7.56 -7.13 -22.21
C VAL A 233 -9.03 -6.95 -22.58
N HIS A 234 -9.89 -6.77 -21.59
CA HIS A 234 -11.31 -6.52 -21.78
C HIS A 234 -11.65 -5.09 -21.39
N VAL A 235 -12.26 -4.35 -22.33
CA VAL A 235 -12.74 -2.99 -22.09
C VAL A 235 -14.24 -2.98 -22.34
N ALA A 236 -15.01 -2.61 -21.31
CA ALA A 236 -16.46 -2.50 -21.37
C ALA A 236 -16.89 -1.11 -20.88
N ALA A 237 -17.74 -0.43 -21.64
CA ALA A 237 -18.29 0.87 -21.30
C ALA A 237 -19.81 0.83 -21.41
N GLY A 238 -20.52 1.29 -20.38
CA GLY A 238 -21.99 1.27 -20.36
C GLY A 238 -22.66 2.31 -21.26
N LYS A 239 -21.91 3.34 -21.71
CA LYS A 239 -22.41 4.38 -22.61
C LYS A 239 -21.55 4.51 -23.86
N SER A 240 -20.29 4.91 -23.70
CA SER A 240 -19.40 5.22 -24.82
C SER A 240 -17.95 4.96 -24.44
N LEU A 241 -17.17 4.43 -25.38
CA LEU A 241 -15.71 4.47 -25.37
C LEU A 241 -15.27 5.59 -26.31
N ILE A 242 -14.61 6.61 -25.78
CA ILE A 242 -14.10 7.75 -26.55
C ILE A 242 -12.59 7.78 -26.38
N ALA A 243 -11.87 7.78 -27.49
CA ALA A 243 -10.42 7.91 -27.52
C ALA A 243 -10.04 9.04 -28.47
N SER A 244 -9.16 9.95 -28.03
CA SER A 244 -8.61 11.03 -28.83
C SER A 244 -7.09 10.97 -28.74
N ILE A 245 -6.43 10.84 -29.90
CA ILE A 245 -4.99 10.61 -29.97
C ILE A 245 -4.34 11.75 -30.75
N GLY A 246 -3.30 12.37 -30.17
CA GLY A 246 -2.67 13.56 -30.73
C GLY A 246 -1.75 13.31 -31.93
N GLN A 247 -1.23 12.09 -32.09
CA GLN A 247 -0.32 11.75 -33.18
C GLN A 247 -0.80 10.56 -34.01
N LYS A 248 -0.84 9.35 -33.43
CA LYS A 248 -1.10 8.11 -34.19
C LYS A 248 -1.93 7.09 -33.40
N LEU A 249 -2.91 6.48 -34.04
CA LEU A 249 -3.60 5.29 -33.54
C LEU A 249 -3.14 4.09 -34.37
N SER A 250 -2.57 3.07 -33.70
CA SER A 250 -2.16 1.82 -34.34
C SER A 250 -2.81 0.64 -33.62
N LEU A 251 -3.47 -0.23 -34.39
CA LEU A 251 -4.13 -1.44 -33.90
C LEU A 251 -3.65 -2.62 -34.74
N PHE A 252 -2.90 -3.52 -34.10
CA PHE A 252 -2.34 -4.70 -34.75
C PHE A 252 -2.89 -5.98 -34.13
N VAL A 253 -3.27 -6.94 -34.98
CA VAL A 253 -3.72 -8.28 -34.57
C VAL A 253 -2.98 -9.32 -35.40
N GLN A 254 -2.17 -10.15 -34.75
CA GLN A 254 -1.33 -11.14 -35.43
C GLN A 254 -2.11 -12.30 -36.06
N ASN A 255 -3.05 -12.88 -35.31
CA ASN A 255 -3.57 -14.23 -35.62
C ASN A 255 -5.05 -14.26 -36.02
N ALA A 256 -5.94 -13.73 -35.18
CA ALA A 256 -7.38 -13.97 -35.30
C ALA A 256 -8.15 -12.90 -36.13
N GLY A 257 -7.42 -11.91 -36.67
CA GLY A 257 -8.00 -10.79 -37.42
C GLY A 257 -8.74 -9.76 -36.55
N MET A 258 -9.21 -8.69 -37.20
CA MET A 258 -9.93 -7.58 -36.54
C MET A 258 -11.43 -7.67 -36.81
N LYS A 259 -12.24 -7.30 -35.81
CA LYS A 259 -13.70 -7.24 -35.91
C LYS A 259 -14.19 -5.88 -35.43
N LEU A 260 -14.87 -5.15 -36.31
CA LEU A 260 -15.46 -3.83 -36.04
C LEU A 260 -16.95 -3.90 -36.40
N PHE A 261 -17.83 -3.82 -35.41
CA PHE A 261 -19.27 -3.93 -35.63
C PHE A 261 -20.02 -2.76 -34.98
N ALA A 262 -20.95 -2.17 -35.71
CA ALA A 262 -22.02 -1.35 -35.15
C ALA A 262 -23.31 -2.17 -35.14
N GLY A 263 -23.78 -2.60 -33.96
CA GLY A 263 -25.04 -3.34 -33.86
C GLY A 263 -26.26 -2.53 -34.32
N LYS A 264 -26.20 -1.20 -34.16
CA LYS A 264 -27.10 -0.19 -34.72
C LYS A 264 -26.30 1.09 -34.98
N GLY A 265 -26.74 1.90 -35.95
CA GLY A 265 -26.08 3.16 -36.30
C GLY A 265 -24.99 3.01 -37.37
N LYS A 266 -24.40 4.14 -37.78
CA LYS A 266 -23.38 4.18 -38.85
C LYS A 266 -21.99 3.81 -38.32
N VAL A 267 -21.21 3.13 -39.15
CA VAL A 267 -19.74 3.09 -39.03
C VAL A 267 -19.20 4.18 -39.96
N GLU A 268 -18.35 5.05 -39.43
CA GLU A 268 -17.79 6.18 -40.18
C GLU A 268 -16.27 6.18 -40.02
N ILE A 269 -15.56 6.12 -41.15
CA ILE A 269 -14.11 6.17 -41.24
C ILE A 269 -13.78 7.32 -42.18
N GLN A 270 -12.99 8.28 -41.73
CA GLN A 270 -12.62 9.45 -42.51
C GLN A 270 -11.13 9.77 -42.31
N ALA A 271 -10.42 9.97 -43.42
CA ALA A 271 -9.15 10.69 -43.43
C ALA A 271 -9.43 12.10 -43.96
N GLN A 272 -9.56 13.08 -43.06
CA GLN A 272 -10.08 14.41 -43.40
C GLN A 272 -9.14 15.24 -44.29
N SER A 273 -7.85 14.90 -44.29
CA SER A 273 -6.80 15.58 -45.05
C SER A 273 -5.87 14.62 -45.77
N ASP A 274 -6.20 13.33 -45.84
CA ASP A 274 -5.33 12.29 -46.41
C ASP A 274 -6.14 11.10 -46.96
N ASN A 275 -5.46 10.06 -47.38
CA ASN A 275 -6.04 8.87 -47.98
C ASN A 275 -6.55 7.87 -46.93
N VAL A 276 -7.59 7.12 -47.31
CA VAL A 276 -7.97 5.87 -46.63
C VAL A 276 -7.49 4.71 -47.51
N GLU A 277 -6.58 3.89 -47.00
CA GLU A 277 -6.14 2.66 -47.66
C GLU A 277 -6.75 1.44 -46.95
N VAL A 278 -7.44 0.59 -47.73
CA VAL A 278 -7.97 -0.70 -47.26
C VAL A 278 -7.50 -1.77 -48.24
N THR A 279 -6.56 -2.60 -47.78
CA THR A 279 -5.92 -3.62 -48.61
C THR A 279 -6.20 -5.00 -48.01
N ALA A 280 -6.54 -5.97 -48.86
CA ALA A 280 -6.67 -7.37 -48.47
C ALA A 280 -5.99 -8.28 -49.50
N GLN A 281 -5.27 -9.29 -49.02
CA GLN A 281 -4.62 -10.29 -49.90
C GLN A 281 -5.65 -11.22 -50.57
N LYS A 282 -6.82 -11.40 -49.92
CA LYS A 282 -7.96 -12.18 -50.40
C LYS A 282 -9.12 -11.22 -50.70
N ALA A 283 -10.10 -11.66 -51.50
CA ALA A 283 -11.18 -10.81 -51.99
C ALA A 283 -11.84 -9.95 -50.89
N VAL A 284 -12.04 -8.67 -51.21
CA VAL A 284 -12.74 -7.65 -50.41
C VAL A 284 -14.22 -7.67 -50.74
#